data_AF-A0A848X9H5-F1
#
_entry.id   AF-A0A848X9H5-F1
#
_cell.length_a   1.000
_cell.length_b   1.000
_cell.length_c   1.000
_cell.angle_alpha   90.00
_cell.angle_beta   90.00
_cell.angle_gamma   90.00
#
_symmetry.space_group_name_H-M   'P 1'
#
loop_
_entity.id
_entity.type
_entity.pdbx_description
1 polymer ?
#
loop_
_entity_poly.entity_id
_entity_poly.type
_entity_poly.pdbx_seq_one_letter_code
_entity_poly.pdbx_strand_id
1 'polypeptide(L)'
;MSVAKVLKLAEHRDRRQYRLAMTRALVHGDPARRILLKHLAEVADLTGSDRVAVVWIDEYGAGLVHPHLILDLLSDRPRRFFSSDPLERAWDLGVPGALDDVIGSARGRVATFAVALGSDGARGWFLVADSVTRRVRVDEQRRDRLMFLAGEASAIVLHRDLDAEESETARFAGWRVLEDLEGYESNTRRSEVVGRRFEVGRLVVGLVEDDLVLPDERRQELAERARESIHRDQDVDEHEALLLGDLLHAYEAGDLPRLATVSLEAGHAAERDDHAHGALEMYRCSFEMAAALGEPETAIEAARSRGRVLRRRGQWAEADHWYGLALKIAERAELWDLIARTRAGLAVIHKDRGDLTAARSGFEGALDAAGSAKDADTTASIYQDLMNLEHVAGDLPVAARHGWRAVNTASTDATRTQCLVGFAWILKELGDIHAAEDAYAVARETADDYYYRLYAYDGYAHMAALRRDPAAFDARAAECDALGWRDGPATAKAEILYFRGVGHALLGRRDEARSWLEKAVAFAEDHAFEVVLDNARQALADLSGRDFEVGALQRNAVPIRSAAPHDVRDGLRAMRDEVLGALSA
;
A
#
# COMPACT_ATOMS: atom_id res chain seq x y z
N MET A 1 -39.62 2.37 -32.53
CA MET A 1 -38.73 1.58 -31.62
C MET A 1 -39.50 1.33 -30.32
N SER A 2 -39.50 0.12 -29.75
CA SER A 2 -40.21 -0.14 -28.49
C SER A 2 -39.45 0.43 -27.28
N VAL A 3 -40.17 0.83 -26.22
CA VAL A 3 -39.60 1.40 -24.98
C VAL A 3 -38.53 0.49 -24.37
N ALA A 4 -38.72 -0.84 -24.42
CA ALA A 4 -37.75 -1.83 -23.96
C ALA A 4 -36.43 -1.82 -24.75
N LYS A 5 -36.45 -1.47 -26.06
CA LYS A 5 -35.22 -1.31 -26.85
C LYS A 5 -34.49 -0.02 -26.51
N VAL A 6 -35.23 1.05 -26.19
CA VAL A 6 -34.65 2.34 -25.78
C VAL A 6 -33.98 2.24 -24.41
N LEU A 7 -34.60 1.54 -23.44
CA LEU A 7 -34.02 1.28 -22.11
C LEU A 7 -32.70 0.49 -22.19
N LYS A 8 -32.65 -0.56 -23.02
CA LYS A 8 -31.42 -1.35 -23.24
C LYS A 8 -30.29 -0.55 -23.92
N LEU A 9 -30.63 0.40 -24.78
CA LEU A 9 -29.67 1.30 -25.42
C LEU A 9 -29.10 2.33 -24.43
N ALA A 10 -29.92 2.83 -23.51
CA ALA A 10 -29.47 3.71 -22.44
C ALA A 10 -28.50 2.99 -21.50
N GLU A 11 -28.87 1.81 -21.00
CA GLU A 11 -28.01 1.00 -20.14
C GLU A 11 -26.66 0.64 -20.81
N HIS A 12 -26.70 0.31 -22.11
CA HIS A 12 -25.49 0.05 -22.88
C HIS A 12 -24.60 1.29 -23.01
N ARG A 13 -25.20 2.46 -23.26
CA ARG A 13 -24.47 3.73 -23.35
C ARG A 13 -23.83 4.10 -22.01
N ASP A 14 -24.55 3.91 -20.91
CA ASP A 14 -24.08 4.20 -19.56
C ASP A 14 -22.87 3.32 -19.20
N ARG A 15 -22.91 2.03 -19.53
CA ARG A 15 -21.77 1.11 -19.33
C ARG A 15 -20.53 1.49 -20.15
N ARG A 16 -20.71 1.88 -21.43
CA ARG A 16 -19.57 2.37 -22.26
C ARG A 16 -18.96 3.63 -21.66
N GLN A 17 -19.80 4.57 -21.24
CA GLN A 17 -19.35 5.81 -20.62
C GLN A 17 -18.62 5.53 -19.30
N TYR A 18 -19.15 4.65 -18.46
CA TYR A 18 -18.51 4.20 -17.23
C TYR A 18 -17.12 3.60 -17.49
N ARG A 19 -16.97 2.68 -18.45
CA ARG A 19 -15.68 2.07 -18.78
C ARG A 19 -14.66 3.07 -19.27
N LEU A 20 -15.02 3.96 -20.20
CA LEU A 20 -14.14 5.05 -20.63
C LEU A 20 -13.71 5.92 -19.45
N ALA A 21 -14.64 6.24 -18.56
CA ALA A 21 -14.39 7.00 -17.36
C ALA A 21 -13.47 6.27 -16.36
N MET A 22 -13.62 4.96 -16.22
CA MET A 22 -12.78 4.11 -15.38
C MET A 22 -11.37 4.01 -15.95
N THR A 23 -11.21 3.69 -17.24
CA THR A 23 -9.90 3.67 -17.91
C THR A 23 -9.21 5.03 -17.78
N ARG A 24 -9.93 6.14 -17.90
CA ARG A 24 -9.40 7.50 -17.67
C ARG A 24 -8.89 7.73 -16.26
N ALA A 25 -9.51 7.12 -15.24
CA ALA A 25 -9.05 7.21 -13.86
C ALA A 25 -7.79 6.37 -13.67
N LEU A 26 -7.76 5.13 -14.19
CA LEU A 26 -6.64 4.20 -14.06
C LEU A 26 -5.36 4.73 -14.74
N VAL A 27 -5.46 5.38 -15.90
CA VAL A 27 -4.29 5.95 -16.59
C VAL A 27 -3.98 7.39 -16.17
N HIS A 28 -4.67 7.94 -15.17
CA HIS A 28 -4.57 9.37 -14.87
C HIS A 28 -3.17 9.83 -14.45
N GLY A 29 -2.40 8.93 -13.82
CA GLY A 29 -1.02 9.18 -13.38
C GLY A 29 -0.01 9.29 -14.53
N ASP A 30 -0.37 8.85 -15.74
CA ASP A 30 0.49 8.88 -16.92
C ASP A 30 -0.03 9.92 -17.94
N PRO A 31 0.65 11.07 -18.12
CA PRO A 31 0.23 12.10 -19.05
C PRO A 31 0.13 11.63 -20.50
N ALA A 32 1.06 10.79 -20.95
CA ALA A 32 1.13 10.29 -22.33
C ALA A 32 -0.03 9.32 -22.60
N ARG A 33 -0.22 8.31 -21.74
CA ARG A 33 -1.37 7.37 -21.84
C ARG A 33 -2.70 8.11 -21.72
N ARG A 34 -2.78 9.19 -20.93
CA ARG A 34 -3.99 10.02 -20.81
C ARG A 34 -4.32 10.78 -22.09
N ILE A 35 -3.32 11.30 -22.81
CA ILE A 35 -3.55 11.95 -24.11
C ILE A 35 -3.92 10.88 -25.14
N LEU A 36 -3.18 9.78 -25.17
CA LEU A 36 -3.44 8.67 -26.08
C LEU A 36 -4.87 8.12 -25.94
N LEU A 37 -5.35 7.95 -24.71
CA LEU A 37 -6.72 7.51 -24.42
C LEU A 37 -7.80 8.44 -25.00
N LYS A 38 -7.52 9.76 -25.12
CA LYS A 38 -8.45 10.69 -25.77
C LYS A 38 -8.56 10.38 -27.26
N HIS A 39 -7.43 10.12 -27.92
CA HIS A 39 -7.41 9.71 -29.33
C HIS A 39 -8.11 8.36 -29.52
N LEU A 40 -7.84 7.38 -28.64
CA LEU A 40 -8.51 6.07 -28.71
C LEU A 40 -10.04 6.18 -28.56
N ALA A 41 -10.53 7.06 -27.68
CA ALA A 41 -11.96 7.30 -27.52
C ALA A 41 -12.59 7.90 -28.79
N GLU A 42 -11.91 8.86 -29.43
CA GLU A 42 -12.39 9.44 -30.69
C GLU A 42 -12.35 8.43 -31.85
N VAL A 43 -11.31 7.59 -31.91
CA VAL A 43 -11.24 6.48 -32.86
C VAL A 43 -12.41 5.53 -32.67
N ALA A 44 -12.73 5.16 -31.42
CA ALA A 44 -13.86 4.27 -31.12
C ALA A 44 -15.19 4.84 -31.63
N ASP A 45 -15.40 6.16 -31.48
CA ASP A 45 -16.61 6.84 -31.95
C ASP A 45 -16.66 6.91 -33.49
N LEU A 46 -15.53 7.17 -34.16
CA LEU A 46 -15.44 7.28 -35.62
C LEU A 46 -15.63 5.93 -36.33
N THR A 47 -15.08 4.85 -35.77
CA THR A 47 -15.19 3.50 -36.34
C THR A 47 -16.44 2.75 -35.87
N GLY A 48 -17.05 3.20 -34.77
CA GLY A 48 -18.08 2.45 -34.05
C GLY A 48 -17.55 1.19 -33.37
N SER A 49 -16.24 1.14 -33.09
CA SER A 49 -15.58 -0.02 -32.49
C SER A 49 -15.87 -0.14 -31.00
N ASP A 50 -15.75 -1.37 -30.51
CA ASP A 50 -15.94 -1.72 -29.10
C ASP A 50 -14.63 -1.79 -28.34
N ARG A 51 -13.53 -1.98 -29.05
CA ARG A 51 -12.18 -2.03 -28.49
C ARG A 51 -11.24 -1.28 -29.40
N VAL A 52 -10.47 -0.37 -28.83
CA VAL A 52 -9.43 0.35 -29.55
C VAL A 52 -8.16 0.28 -28.72
N ALA A 53 -7.03 0.05 -29.37
CA ALA A 53 -5.74 0.00 -28.69
C ALA A 53 -4.63 0.60 -29.54
N VAL A 54 -3.60 1.09 -28.86
CA VAL A 54 -2.26 1.16 -29.43
C VAL A 54 -1.53 -0.11 -29.01
N VAL A 55 -0.97 -0.80 -30.00
CA VAL A 55 -0.25 -2.05 -29.83
C VAL A 55 1.07 -1.97 -30.57
N TRP A 56 2.01 -2.84 -30.21
CA TRP A 56 3.25 -3.00 -30.93
C TRP A 56 3.60 -4.48 -31.14
N ILE A 57 4.47 -4.74 -32.10
CA ILE A 57 5.03 -6.06 -32.39
C ILE A 57 6.55 -5.91 -32.41
N ASP A 58 7.27 -6.83 -31.80
CA ASP A 58 8.73 -6.92 -31.95
C ASP A 58 9.10 -7.06 -33.43
N GLU A 59 9.96 -6.19 -33.97
CA GLU A 59 10.39 -6.31 -35.37
C GLU A 59 11.17 -7.60 -35.65
N TYR A 60 11.89 -8.09 -34.63
CA TYR A 60 12.74 -9.27 -34.72
C TYR A 60 12.21 -10.45 -33.88
N GLY A 61 11.01 -10.34 -33.34
CA GLY A 61 10.45 -11.30 -32.38
C GLY A 61 9.46 -12.29 -33.00
N ALA A 62 8.74 -13.00 -32.13
CA ALA A 62 7.82 -14.08 -32.50
C ALA A 62 6.48 -13.60 -33.09
N GLY A 63 6.37 -12.31 -33.45
CA GLY A 63 5.12 -11.73 -33.96
C GLY A 63 4.02 -11.57 -32.90
N LEU A 64 4.38 -11.57 -31.61
CA LEU A 64 3.42 -11.34 -30.53
C LEU A 64 2.97 -9.87 -30.54
N VAL A 65 1.68 -9.66 -30.26
CA VAL A 65 1.10 -8.31 -30.21
C VAL A 65 1.03 -7.85 -28.76
N HIS A 66 1.78 -6.79 -28.44
CA HIS A 66 1.91 -6.20 -27.12
C HIS A 66 1.00 -4.97 -26.99
N PRO A 67 -0.04 -5.02 -26.15
CA PRO A 67 -1.00 -3.93 -26.07
C PRO A 67 -0.59 -2.87 -25.04
N HIS A 68 -0.01 -1.79 -25.56
CA HIS A 68 0.48 -0.66 -24.78
C HIS A 68 -0.61 0.11 -24.04
N LEU A 69 -1.74 0.36 -24.71
CA LEU A 69 -2.92 0.98 -24.10
C LEU A 69 -4.19 0.47 -24.78
N ILE A 70 -5.16 0.03 -23.97
CA ILE A 70 -6.45 -0.49 -24.45
C ILE A 70 -7.59 0.35 -23.88
N LEU A 71 -8.50 0.75 -24.76
CA LEU A 71 -9.84 1.17 -24.42
C LEU A 71 -10.83 0.08 -24.85
N ASP A 72 -11.31 -0.73 -23.90
CA ASP A 72 -12.35 -1.72 -24.14
C ASP A 72 -13.67 -1.21 -23.56
N LEU A 73 -14.60 -0.89 -24.45
CA LEU A 73 -15.92 -0.34 -24.11
C LEU A 73 -16.96 -1.45 -23.91
N LEU A 74 -16.61 -2.71 -24.18
CA LEU A 74 -17.54 -3.84 -24.09
C LEU A 74 -17.33 -4.69 -22.83
N SER A 75 -16.08 -4.87 -22.41
CA SER A 75 -15.70 -5.72 -21.27
C SER A 75 -15.18 -4.88 -20.10
N ASP A 76 -15.47 -5.30 -18.87
CA ASP A 76 -14.96 -4.63 -17.66
C ASP A 76 -13.47 -4.92 -17.47
N ARG A 77 -13.06 -6.18 -17.71
CA ARG A 77 -11.65 -6.56 -17.92
C ARG A 77 -11.30 -6.37 -19.39
N PRO A 78 -10.33 -5.50 -19.74
CA PRO A 78 -9.98 -5.26 -21.13
C PRO A 78 -9.53 -6.54 -21.83
N ARG A 79 -10.06 -6.82 -23.02
CA ARG A 79 -9.61 -7.95 -23.84
C ARG A 79 -8.25 -7.62 -24.43
N ARG A 80 -7.19 -8.27 -23.96
CA ARG A 80 -5.79 -7.96 -24.32
C ARG A 80 -5.25 -8.67 -25.56
N PHE A 81 -5.94 -9.69 -26.07
CA PHE A 81 -5.48 -10.44 -27.24
C PHE A 81 -5.87 -9.75 -28.56
N PHE A 82 -4.87 -9.56 -29.43
CA PHE A 82 -4.98 -9.00 -30.78
C PHE A 82 -4.31 -9.93 -31.80
N SER A 83 -4.85 -9.98 -33.01
CA SER A 83 -4.28 -10.77 -34.12
C SER A 83 -3.24 -9.93 -34.87
N SER A 84 -2.12 -10.54 -35.28
CA SER A 84 -1.10 -9.86 -36.08
C SER A 84 -1.49 -9.67 -37.55
N ASP A 85 -2.32 -10.56 -38.12
CA ASP A 85 -2.68 -10.54 -39.56
C ASP A 85 -3.22 -9.18 -40.06
N PRO A 86 -4.18 -8.51 -39.38
CA PRO A 86 -4.61 -7.18 -39.80
C PRO A 86 -3.53 -6.10 -39.68
N LEU A 87 -2.58 -6.28 -38.77
CA LEU A 87 -1.49 -5.33 -38.50
C LEU A 87 -0.42 -5.46 -39.60
N GLU A 88 0.00 -6.68 -39.92
CA GLU A 88 0.91 -6.99 -41.03
C GLU A 88 0.35 -6.48 -42.36
N ARG A 89 -0.94 -6.75 -42.62
CA ARG A 89 -1.62 -6.23 -43.82
C ARG A 89 -1.72 -4.71 -43.86
N ALA A 90 -1.85 -4.04 -42.71
CA ALA A 90 -1.82 -2.58 -42.65
C ALA A 90 -0.42 -2.04 -42.94
N TRP A 91 0.63 -2.72 -42.46
CA TRP A 91 2.02 -2.40 -42.73
C TRP A 91 2.38 -2.53 -44.21
N ASP A 92 1.91 -3.59 -44.87
CA ASP A 92 2.12 -3.82 -46.30
C ASP A 92 1.48 -2.74 -47.20
N LEU A 93 0.47 -2.03 -46.68
CA LEU A 93 -0.14 -0.87 -47.36
C LEU A 93 0.70 0.41 -47.25
N GLY A 94 1.77 0.38 -46.45
CA GLY A 94 2.70 1.49 -46.23
C GLY A 94 2.78 1.92 -44.77
N VAL A 95 3.63 2.91 -44.49
CA VAL A 95 3.79 3.55 -43.18
C VAL A 95 3.68 5.07 -43.36
N PRO A 96 2.54 5.71 -43.00
CA PRO A 96 1.36 5.08 -42.41
C PRO A 96 0.44 4.44 -43.47
N GLY A 97 0.00 3.21 -43.20
CA GLY A 97 -0.89 2.41 -44.03
C GLY A 97 -2.12 2.00 -43.24
N ALA A 98 -3.31 2.07 -43.86
CA ALA A 98 -4.58 1.85 -43.17
C ALA A 98 -5.42 0.76 -43.82
N LEU A 99 -5.73 -0.27 -43.03
CA LEU A 99 -6.61 -1.38 -43.37
C LEU A 99 -8.00 -1.18 -42.75
N ASP A 100 -9.03 -1.33 -43.57
CA ASP A 100 -10.43 -1.41 -43.12
C ASP A 100 -11.02 -2.77 -43.53
N ASP A 101 -10.96 -3.75 -42.62
CA ASP A 101 -11.54 -5.08 -42.78
C ASP A 101 -12.90 -5.18 -42.07
N VAL A 102 -13.96 -5.13 -42.86
CA VAL A 102 -15.37 -5.16 -42.38
C VAL A 102 -15.98 -6.56 -42.37
N ILE A 103 -15.31 -7.55 -42.95
CA ILE A 103 -15.84 -8.93 -43.12
C ILE A 103 -15.23 -9.86 -42.05
N GLY A 104 -14.04 -9.52 -41.55
CA GLY A 104 -13.27 -10.29 -40.58
C GLY A 104 -12.48 -11.39 -41.28
N SER A 105 -11.21 -11.57 -40.91
CA SER A 105 -10.39 -12.66 -41.43
C SER A 105 -10.91 -14.02 -40.92
N ALA A 106 -10.66 -15.08 -41.68
CA ALA A 106 -11.42 -16.34 -41.68
C ALA A 106 -11.33 -17.23 -40.41
N ARG A 107 -10.99 -16.71 -39.23
CA ARG A 107 -11.06 -17.43 -37.95
C ARG A 107 -11.68 -16.65 -36.77
N GLY A 108 -12.27 -15.49 -37.02
CA GLY A 108 -13.09 -14.78 -36.03
C GLY A 108 -13.84 -13.62 -36.68
N ARG A 109 -15.16 -13.52 -36.46
CA ARG A 109 -16.02 -12.47 -37.03
C ARG A 109 -15.79 -11.11 -36.35
N VAL A 110 -14.55 -10.61 -36.31
CA VAL A 110 -14.20 -9.29 -35.75
C VAL A 110 -13.88 -8.37 -36.92
N ALA A 111 -14.64 -7.27 -37.04
CA ALA A 111 -14.32 -6.24 -38.00
C ALA A 111 -13.20 -5.37 -37.42
N THR A 112 -12.11 -5.21 -38.17
CA THR A 112 -10.87 -4.58 -37.71
C THR A 112 -10.55 -3.38 -38.57
N PHE A 113 -10.26 -2.24 -37.94
CA PHE A 113 -9.58 -1.13 -38.59
C PHE A 113 -8.18 -1.03 -37.99
N ALA A 114 -7.14 -1.05 -38.81
CA ALA A 114 -5.76 -1.05 -38.35
C ALA A 114 -4.95 -0.01 -39.12
N VAL A 115 -4.07 0.72 -38.43
CA VAL A 115 -3.14 1.68 -39.01
C VAL A 115 -1.73 1.38 -38.54
N ALA A 116 -0.79 1.21 -39.48
CA ALA A 116 0.63 1.18 -39.18
C ALA A 116 1.11 2.59 -38.83
N LEU A 117 1.68 2.76 -37.63
CA LEU A 117 2.10 4.07 -37.11
C LEU A 117 3.57 4.40 -37.42
N GLY A 118 4.40 3.37 -37.51
CA GLY A 118 5.85 3.50 -37.69
C GLY A 118 6.63 2.52 -36.83
N SER A 119 7.95 2.67 -36.84
CA SER A 119 8.89 1.88 -36.07
C SER A 119 9.83 2.79 -35.29
N ASP A 120 10.19 2.37 -34.08
CA ASP A 120 11.27 2.95 -33.28
C ASP A 120 12.61 2.16 -33.41
N GLY A 121 12.65 1.16 -34.30
CA GLY A 121 13.78 0.27 -34.56
C GLY A 121 13.73 -1.06 -33.79
N ALA A 122 12.99 -1.13 -32.68
CA ALA A 122 12.76 -2.37 -31.95
C ALA A 122 11.30 -2.86 -32.10
N ARG A 123 10.37 -1.90 -32.17
CA ARG A 123 8.92 -2.13 -32.14
C ARG A 123 8.25 -1.53 -33.37
N GLY A 124 7.48 -2.34 -34.06
CA GLY A 124 6.50 -1.89 -35.05
C GLY A 124 5.20 -1.49 -34.36
N TRP A 125 4.81 -0.22 -34.44
CA TRP A 125 3.66 0.34 -33.73
C TRP A 125 2.40 0.42 -34.60
N PHE A 126 1.26 0.15 -33.98
CA PHE A 126 -0.05 0.11 -34.64
C PHE A 126 -1.16 0.73 -33.80
N LEU A 127 -2.11 1.36 -34.47
CA LEU A 127 -3.43 1.70 -33.93
C LEU A 127 -4.43 0.68 -34.45
N VAL A 128 -5.15 0.00 -33.56
CA VAL A 128 -6.14 -1.01 -33.92
C VAL A 128 -7.50 -0.72 -33.29
N ALA A 129 -8.58 -0.90 -34.05
CA ALA A 129 -9.95 -0.72 -33.61
C ALA A 129 -10.81 -1.90 -34.05
N ASP A 130 -11.20 -2.71 -33.06
CA ASP A 130 -11.96 -3.95 -33.23
C ASP A 130 -13.43 -3.77 -32.86
N SER A 131 -14.29 -4.39 -33.65
CA SER A 131 -15.71 -4.50 -33.37
C SER A 131 -16.14 -5.96 -33.44
N VAL A 132 -16.83 -6.43 -32.39
CA VAL A 132 -17.48 -7.76 -32.41
C VAL A 132 -18.76 -7.74 -33.24
N THR A 133 -19.29 -6.55 -33.51
CA THR A 133 -20.44 -6.34 -34.39
C THR A 133 -19.98 -5.93 -35.78
N ARG A 134 -20.79 -6.24 -36.80
CA ARG A 134 -20.52 -5.75 -38.15
C ARG A 134 -20.56 -4.23 -38.17
N ARG A 135 -19.48 -3.60 -38.62
CA ARG A 135 -19.43 -2.16 -38.86
C ARG A 135 -19.56 -1.84 -40.35
N VAL A 136 -19.89 -0.59 -40.65
CA VAL A 136 -19.85 -0.07 -42.02
C VAL A 136 -18.40 0.35 -42.31
N ARG A 137 -17.98 0.23 -43.57
CA ARG A 137 -16.67 0.73 -44.01
C ARG A 137 -16.61 2.24 -43.76
N VAL A 138 -15.47 2.70 -43.25
CA VAL A 138 -15.25 4.10 -42.93
C VAL A 138 -15.24 4.92 -44.22
N ASP A 139 -15.97 6.03 -44.24
CA ASP A 139 -15.98 6.98 -45.36
C ASP A 139 -14.67 7.81 -45.41
N GLU A 140 -14.44 8.52 -46.51
CA GLU A 140 -13.20 9.27 -46.73
C GLU A 140 -12.96 10.34 -45.65
N GLN A 141 -14.00 11.08 -45.26
CA GLN A 141 -13.90 12.12 -44.24
C GLN A 141 -13.49 11.55 -42.86
N ARG A 142 -14.12 10.45 -42.43
CA ARG A 142 -13.76 9.78 -41.18
C ARG A 142 -12.38 9.14 -41.28
N ARG A 143 -12.02 8.60 -42.44
CA ARG A 143 -10.69 8.01 -42.69
C ARG A 143 -9.60 9.08 -42.53
N ASP A 144 -9.76 10.26 -43.10
CA ASP A 144 -8.80 11.36 -42.96
C ASP A 144 -8.61 11.75 -41.49
N ARG A 145 -9.71 11.82 -40.72
CA ARG A 145 -9.64 12.10 -39.28
C ARG A 145 -8.95 10.98 -38.51
N LEU A 146 -9.21 9.71 -38.84
CA LEU A 146 -8.52 8.56 -38.24
C LEU A 146 -7.01 8.59 -38.54
N MET A 147 -6.62 8.94 -39.77
CA MET A 147 -5.20 9.08 -40.13
C MET A 147 -4.53 10.23 -39.36
N PHE A 148 -5.22 11.34 -39.15
CA PHE A 148 -4.73 12.41 -38.28
C PHE A 148 -4.52 11.93 -36.84
N LEU A 149 -5.51 11.24 -36.25
CA LEU A 149 -5.40 10.69 -34.89
C LEU A 149 -4.29 9.64 -34.77
N ALA A 150 -4.07 8.84 -35.81
CA ALA A 150 -2.95 7.91 -35.90
C ALA A 150 -1.60 8.65 -35.92
N GLY A 151 -1.50 9.78 -36.63
CA GLY A 151 -0.32 10.65 -36.58
C GLY A 151 -0.03 11.19 -35.19
N GLU A 152 -1.06 11.68 -34.48
CA GLU A 152 -0.92 12.14 -33.08
C GLU A 152 -0.50 11.01 -32.14
N ALA A 153 -1.08 9.81 -32.31
CA ALA A 153 -0.69 8.63 -31.54
C ALA A 153 0.76 8.21 -31.83
N SER A 154 1.17 8.24 -33.09
CA SER A 154 2.54 7.96 -33.53
C SER A 154 3.55 8.90 -32.88
N ALA A 155 3.26 10.20 -32.83
CA ALA A 155 4.09 11.19 -32.17
C ALA A 155 4.28 10.92 -30.66
N ILE A 156 3.29 10.33 -29.99
CA ILE A 156 3.40 9.98 -28.57
C ILE A 156 4.27 8.74 -28.36
N VAL A 157 4.08 7.69 -29.17
CA VAL A 157 4.73 6.39 -28.93
C VAL A 157 6.13 6.28 -29.52
N LEU A 158 6.42 6.96 -30.64
CA LEU A 158 7.73 6.92 -31.31
C LEU A 158 8.75 7.93 -30.75
N HIS A 159 8.31 8.91 -29.95
CA HIS A 159 9.20 9.88 -29.31
C HIS A 159 9.38 9.64 -27.80
N ARG A 160 8.91 8.48 -27.30
CA ARG A 160 8.87 8.14 -25.87
C ARG A 160 10.24 8.15 -25.19
N ASP A 161 11.29 7.75 -25.91
CA ASP A 161 12.63 7.56 -25.34
C ASP A 161 13.47 8.85 -25.33
N LEU A 162 12.99 9.96 -25.90
CA LEU A 162 13.69 11.25 -25.88
C LEU A 162 13.44 12.07 -24.60
N ASP A 163 12.36 11.77 -23.87
CA ASP A 163 11.92 12.49 -22.66
C ASP A 163 12.27 11.76 -21.36
N ALA A 164 12.86 10.56 -21.43
CA ALA A 164 13.37 9.87 -20.25
C ALA A 164 14.63 10.61 -19.77
N GLU A 165 14.50 11.39 -18.69
CA GLU A 165 15.67 11.83 -17.93
C GLU A 165 16.40 10.58 -17.42
N GLU A 166 17.38 10.09 -18.19
CA GLU A 166 18.37 9.15 -17.70
C GLU A 166 19.06 9.83 -16.52
N SER A 167 18.70 9.44 -15.31
CA SER A 167 19.51 9.72 -14.14
C SER A 167 20.79 8.89 -14.27
N GLU A 168 21.74 9.39 -15.07
CA GLU A 168 23.07 8.81 -15.33
C GLU A 168 23.92 8.66 -14.04
N THR A 169 23.41 9.09 -12.88
CA THR A 169 24.16 9.17 -11.63
C THR A 169 23.74 8.20 -10.51
N ALA A 170 22.75 7.32 -10.73
CA ALA A 170 22.34 6.35 -9.71
C ALA A 170 23.18 5.06 -9.78
N ARG A 171 23.73 4.61 -8.63
CA ARG A 171 24.59 3.41 -8.50
C ARG A 171 23.93 2.11 -9.02
N PHE A 172 22.61 2.07 -9.05
CA PHE A 172 21.79 0.95 -9.51
C PHE A 172 20.77 1.37 -10.59
N ALA A 173 21.18 2.20 -11.56
CA ALA A 173 20.31 2.64 -12.65
C ALA A 173 19.54 1.46 -13.29
N GLY A 174 18.20 1.54 -13.24
CA GLY A 174 17.29 0.53 -13.78
C GLY A 174 16.79 -0.53 -12.78
N TRP A 175 17.39 -0.65 -11.58
CA TRP A 175 17.06 -1.71 -10.61
C TRP A 175 16.95 -1.19 -9.18
N ARG A 176 15.87 -0.44 -8.91
CA ARG A 176 15.65 0.25 -7.63
C ARG A 176 15.73 -0.68 -6.43
N VAL A 177 15.30 -1.93 -6.53
CA VAL A 177 15.38 -2.91 -5.44
C VAL A 177 16.80 -3.03 -4.86
N LEU A 178 17.84 -2.89 -5.70
CA LEU A 178 19.23 -2.97 -5.25
C LEU A 178 19.69 -1.74 -4.46
N GLU A 179 18.99 -0.61 -4.55
CA GLU A 179 19.26 0.59 -3.75
C GLU A 179 19.05 0.32 -2.25
N ASP A 180 18.28 -0.71 -1.87
CA ASP A 180 18.13 -1.14 -0.47
C ASP A 180 19.44 -1.70 0.13
N LEU A 181 20.50 -1.91 -0.67
CA LEU A 181 21.84 -2.29 -0.22
C LEU A 181 22.75 -1.10 0.13
N GLU A 182 22.38 0.11 -0.26
CA GLU A 182 23.20 1.30 -0.01
C GLU A 182 23.36 1.53 1.50
N GLY A 183 24.61 1.58 1.99
CA GLY A 183 24.92 1.72 3.41
C GLY A 183 24.90 0.42 4.21
N TYR A 184 24.58 -0.72 3.58
CA TYR A 184 24.52 -2.04 4.19
C TYR A 184 25.36 -3.08 3.45
N GLU A 185 26.38 -2.67 2.68
CA GLU A 185 27.15 -3.57 1.81
C GLU A 185 27.87 -4.70 2.53
N SER A 186 28.18 -4.53 3.82
CA SER A 186 28.79 -5.58 4.64
C SER A 186 27.78 -6.51 5.32
N ASN A 187 26.47 -6.26 5.18
CA ASN A 187 25.43 -7.08 5.78
C ASN A 187 25.04 -8.21 4.82
N THR A 188 25.61 -9.40 5.05
CA THR A 188 25.40 -10.59 4.22
C THR A 188 23.91 -10.98 4.16
N ARG A 189 23.22 -11.00 5.31
CA ARG A 189 21.80 -11.38 5.37
C ARG A 189 20.91 -10.43 4.57
N ARG A 190 21.14 -9.11 4.70
CA ARG A 190 20.40 -8.10 3.91
C ARG A 190 20.69 -8.25 2.42
N SER A 191 21.94 -8.50 2.07
CA SER A 191 22.37 -8.74 0.69
C SER A 191 21.68 -9.95 0.07
N GLU A 192 21.55 -11.06 0.81
CA GLU A 192 20.85 -12.27 0.37
C GLU A 192 19.34 -12.03 0.19
N VAL A 193 18.69 -11.34 1.13
CA VAL A 193 17.24 -11.02 1.03
C VAL A 193 16.96 -10.10 -0.16
N VAL A 194 17.69 -9.00 -0.28
CA VAL A 194 17.51 -8.04 -1.38
C VAL A 194 17.86 -8.69 -2.72
N GLY A 195 18.91 -9.51 -2.78
CA GLY A 195 19.28 -10.26 -3.97
C GLY A 195 18.17 -11.20 -4.46
N ARG A 196 17.50 -11.92 -3.54
CA ARG A 196 16.35 -12.78 -3.89
C ARG A 196 15.15 -11.99 -4.40
N ARG A 197 14.81 -10.88 -3.72
CA ARG A 197 13.76 -9.96 -4.16
C ARG A 197 14.05 -9.39 -5.55
N PHE A 198 15.31 -9.07 -5.82
CA PHE A 198 15.74 -8.63 -7.14
C PHE A 198 15.56 -9.72 -8.21
N GLU A 199 16.03 -10.95 -7.95
CA GLU A 199 15.96 -12.06 -8.90
C GLU A 199 14.52 -12.40 -9.31
N VAL A 200 13.57 -12.33 -8.39
CA VAL A 200 12.15 -12.55 -8.66
C VAL A 200 11.48 -11.29 -9.22
N GLY A 201 11.72 -10.15 -8.58
CA GLY A 201 11.11 -8.87 -8.93
C GLY A 201 11.45 -8.44 -10.36
N ARG A 202 12.66 -8.72 -10.85
CA ARG A 202 13.03 -8.39 -12.23
C ARG A 202 12.21 -9.09 -13.30
N LEU A 203 11.66 -10.27 -13.00
CA LEU A 203 10.77 -10.98 -13.92
C LEU A 203 9.45 -10.21 -14.06
N VAL A 204 8.91 -9.74 -12.94
CA VAL A 204 7.67 -8.94 -12.91
C VAL A 204 7.89 -7.59 -13.60
N VAL A 205 9.01 -6.92 -13.30
CA VAL A 205 9.39 -5.65 -13.93
C VAL A 205 9.48 -5.83 -15.45
N GLY A 206 10.21 -6.84 -15.93
CA GLY A 206 10.33 -7.10 -17.36
C GLY A 206 8.98 -7.40 -18.02
N LEU A 207 8.10 -8.17 -17.36
CA LEU A 207 6.76 -8.43 -17.88
C LEU A 207 5.91 -7.15 -17.99
N VAL A 208 6.03 -6.24 -17.03
CA VAL A 208 5.37 -4.93 -17.06
C VAL A 208 5.92 -4.05 -18.20
N GLU A 209 7.24 -4.05 -18.38
CA GLU A 209 7.92 -3.31 -19.46
C GLU A 209 7.57 -3.84 -20.86
N ASP A 210 7.26 -5.13 -20.97
CA ASP A 210 6.78 -5.81 -22.19
C ASP A 210 5.24 -5.79 -22.32
N ASP A 211 4.56 -4.86 -21.65
CA ASP A 211 3.10 -4.65 -21.69
C ASP A 211 2.28 -5.93 -21.37
N LEU A 212 2.80 -6.75 -20.46
CA LEU A 212 2.22 -7.99 -19.93
C LEU A 212 2.09 -9.11 -20.96
N VAL A 213 2.96 -9.13 -21.98
CA VAL A 213 2.98 -10.17 -23.01
C VAL A 213 4.37 -10.81 -23.07
N LEU A 214 4.42 -12.11 -22.79
CA LEU A 214 5.63 -12.92 -22.90
C LEU A 214 5.25 -14.34 -23.35
N PRO A 215 6.03 -14.98 -24.26
CA PRO A 215 5.79 -16.37 -24.64
C PRO A 215 5.80 -17.31 -23.42
N ASP A 216 4.89 -18.28 -23.39
CA ASP A 216 4.76 -19.23 -22.28
C ASP A 216 6.06 -20.00 -22.01
N GLU A 217 6.76 -20.46 -23.05
CA GLU A 217 8.05 -21.16 -22.93
C GLU A 217 9.11 -20.30 -22.24
N ARG A 218 9.21 -19.02 -22.64
CA ARG A 218 10.18 -18.08 -22.05
C ARG A 218 9.80 -17.73 -20.61
N ARG A 219 8.50 -17.61 -20.32
CA ARG A 219 8.00 -17.38 -18.97
C ARG A 219 8.34 -18.54 -18.03
N GLN A 220 8.16 -19.78 -18.50
CA GLN A 220 8.53 -20.99 -17.77
C GLN A 220 10.04 -21.09 -17.53
N GLU A 221 10.87 -20.90 -18.56
CA GLU A 221 12.33 -20.94 -18.44
C GLU A 221 12.85 -19.92 -17.40
N LEU A 222 12.36 -18.69 -17.46
CA LEU A 222 12.78 -17.63 -16.54
C LEU A 222 12.33 -17.92 -15.10
N ALA A 223 11.13 -18.47 -14.91
CA ALA A 223 10.62 -18.85 -13.59
C ALA A 223 11.44 -20.00 -12.97
N GLU A 224 11.78 -21.02 -13.77
CA GLU A 224 12.61 -22.15 -13.35
C GLU A 224 14.00 -21.67 -12.90
N ARG A 225 14.66 -20.84 -13.72
CA ARG A 225 15.97 -20.27 -13.39
C ARG A 225 15.95 -19.44 -12.10
N ALA A 226 14.92 -18.63 -11.88
CA ALA A 226 14.78 -17.86 -10.65
C ALA A 226 14.57 -18.78 -9.43
N ARG A 227 13.77 -19.84 -9.58
CA ARG A 227 13.52 -20.83 -8.53
C ARG A 227 14.79 -21.58 -8.10
N GLU A 228 15.61 -22.00 -9.07
CA GLU A 228 16.93 -22.60 -8.80
C GLU A 228 17.89 -21.66 -8.07
N SER A 229 17.77 -20.35 -8.30
CA SER A 229 18.55 -19.34 -7.59
C SER A 229 18.12 -19.23 -6.12
N ILE A 230 16.81 -19.23 -5.85
CA ILE A 230 16.27 -19.11 -4.49
C ILE A 230 16.58 -20.36 -3.65
N HIS A 231 16.43 -21.57 -4.19
CA HIS A 231 16.61 -22.82 -3.45
C HIS A 231 18.06 -23.12 -3.02
N ARG A 232 19.06 -22.43 -3.59
CA ARG A 232 20.46 -22.61 -3.20
C ARG A 232 20.82 -21.96 -1.86
N ASP A 233 19.92 -21.16 -1.31
CA ASP A 233 20.13 -20.43 -0.06
C ASP A 233 19.49 -21.18 1.12
N GLN A 234 20.26 -21.50 2.17
CA GLN A 234 19.83 -22.42 3.24
C GLN A 234 19.17 -21.72 4.45
N ASP A 235 19.20 -20.38 4.51
CA ASP A 235 18.70 -19.58 5.64
C ASP A 235 17.60 -18.61 5.19
N VAL A 236 16.49 -19.18 4.70
CA VAL A 236 15.34 -18.42 4.20
C VAL A 236 14.26 -18.34 5.27
N ASP A 237 13.81 -17.13 5.56
CA ASP A 237 12.57 -16.91 6.30
C ASP A 237 11.40 -17.59 5.55
N GLU A 238 10.68 -18.49 6.23
CA GLU A 238 9.66 -19.34 5.61
C GLU A 238 8.56 -18.51 4.93
N HIS A 239 8.20 -17.35 5.51
CA HIS A 239 7.19 -16.47 4.95
C HIS A 239 7.68 -15.79 3.67
N GLU A 240 8.92 -15.29 3.65
CA GLU A 240 9.53 -14.73 2.44
C GLU A 240 9.66 -15.78 1.32
N ALA A 241 10.09 -17.01 1.64
CA ALA A 241 10.16 -18.11 0.65
C ALA A 241 8.79 -18.42 0.04
N LEU A 242 7.75 -18.52 0.86
CA LEU A 242 6.39 -18.79 0.40
C LEU A 242 5.88 -17.67 -0.51
N LEU A 243 6.13 -16.42 -0.14
CA LEU A 243 5.69 -15.25 -0.90
C LEU A 243 6.39 -15.16 -2.26
N LEU A 244 7.71 -15.32 -2.30
CA LEU A 244 8.48 -15.35 -3.55
C LEU A 244 8.10 -16.56 -4.42
N GLY A 245 7.81 -17.70 -3.79
CA GLY A 245 7.33 -18.91 -4.46
C GLY A 245 5.97 -18.71 -5.14
N ASP A 246 5.02 -18.05 -4.46
CA ASP A 246 3.70 -17.73 -5.02
C ASP A 246 3.82 -16.71 -6.18
N LEU A 247 4.69 -15.71 -6.03
CA LEU A 247 4.95 -14.75 -7.10
C LEU A 247 5.49 -15.46 -8.36
N LEU A 248 6.45 -16.35 -8.19
CA LEU A 248 6.99 -17.17 -9.30
C LEU A 248 5.93 -18.10 -9.88
N HIS A 249 5.07 -18.68 -9.06
CA HIS A 249 4.00 -19.56 -9.52
C HIS A 249 2.96 -18.78 -10.37
N ALA A 250 2.51 -17.62 -9.89
CA ALA A 250 1.58 -16.76 -10.62
C ALA A 250 2.21 -16.25 -11.93
N TYR A 251 3.48 -15.88 -11.91
CA TYR A 251 4.25 -15.51 -13.09
C TYR A 251 4.31 -16.67 -14.09
N GLU A 252 4.75 -17.85 -13.69
CA GLU A 252 4.85 -19.04 -14.54
C GLU A 252 3.49 -19.40 -15.18
N ALA A 253 2.43 -19.40 -14.38
CA ALA A 253 1.07 -19.69 -14.81
C ALA A 253 0.49 -18.62 -15.77
N GLY A 254 1.09 -17.43 -15.84
CA GLY A 254 0.53 -16.30 -16.59
C GLY A 254 -0.75 -15.74 -15.95
N ASP A 255 -0.95 -15.96 -14.65
CA ASP A 255 -2.08 -15.44 -13.89
C ASP A 255 -1.79 -13.99 -13.48
N LEU A 256 -2.02 -13.07 -14.43
CA LEU A 256 -1.76 -11.64 -14.21
C LEU A 256 -2.56 -11.05 -13.02
N PRO A 257 -3.85 -11.39 -12.80
CA PRO A 257 -4.56 -10.95 -11.60
C PRO A 257 -3.90 -11.43 -10.30
N ARG A 258 -3.51 -12.71 -10.18
CA ARG A 258 -2.79 -13.19 -8.98
C ARG A 258 -1.42 -12.53 -8.87
N LEU A 259 -0.70 -12.37 -9.98
CA LEU A 259 0.61 -11.73 -9.97
C LEU A 259 0.54 -10.29 -9.46
N ALA A 260 -0.51 -9.54 -9.82
CA ALA A 260 -0.73 -8.18 -9.32
C ALA A 260 -0.99 -8.14 -7.80
N THR A 261 -1.78 -9.09 -7.27
CA THR A 261 -2.07 -9.17 -5.82
C THR A 261 -0.86 -9.64 -5.03
N VAL A 262 -0.14 -10.67 -5.50
CA VAL A 262 1.09 -11.13 -4.83
C VAL A 262 2.20 -10.08 -4.90
N SER A 263 2.28 -9.29 -5.98
CA SER A 263 3.23 -8.15 -6.04
C SER A 263 2.90 -7.08 -4.99
N LEU A 264 1.61 -6.83 -4.70
CA LEU A 264 1.21 -5.95 -3.61
C LEU A 264 1.65 -6.51 -2.25
N GLU A 265 1.42 -7.81 -2.02
CA GLU A 265 1.85 -8.53 -0.81
C GLU A 265 3.38 -8.50 -0.64
N ALA A 266 4.14 -8.74 -1.72
CA ALA A 266 5.60 -8.62 -1.76
C ALA A 266 6.08 -7.21 -1.42
N GLY A 267 5.38 -6.18 -1.93
CA GLY A 267 5.65 -4.80 -1.54
C GLY A 267 5.44 -4.56 -0.04
N HIS A 268 4.37 -5.11 0.55
CA HIS A 268 4.14 -5.03 2.00
C HIS A 268 5.19 -5.77 2.82
N ALA A 269 5.64 -6.95 2.39
CA ALA A 269 6.73 -7.67 3.05
C ALA A 269 8.03 -6.85 3.00
N ALA A 270 8.36 -6.28 1.84
CA ALA A 270 9.52 -5.40 1.70
C ALA A 270 9.42 -4.14 2.57
N GLU A 271 8.23 -3.56 2.67
CA GLU A 271 7.95 -2.43 3.54
C GLU A 271 8.18 -2.76 5.02
N ARG A 272 7.75 -3.95 5.49
CA ARG A 272 7.96 -4.41 6.87
C ARG A 272 9.43 -4.61 7.22
N ASP A 273 10.23 -5.00 6.23
CA ASP A 273 11.66 -5.24 6.39
C ASP A 273 12.53 -3.99 6.15
N ASP A 274 11.90 -2.81 6.02
CA ASP A 274 12.58 -1.55 5.74
C ASP A 274 13.39 -1.57 4.42
N HIS A 275 12.92 -2.35 3.44
CA HIS A 275 13.43 -2.39 2.07
C HIS A 275 12.52 -1.51 1.19
N ALA A 276 12.65 -0.19 1.40
CA ALA A 276 11.73 0.80 0.85
C ALA A 276 11.76 0.86 -0.68
N HIS A 277 12.92 0.66 -1.31
CA HIS A 277 13.02 0.71 -2.77
C HIS A 277 12.39 -0.53 -3.42
N GLY A 278 12.61 -1.72 -2.86
CA GLY A 278 11.92 -2.95 -3.21
C GLY A 278 10.41 -2.83 -3.07
N ALA A 279 9.93 -2.23 -1.98
CA ALA A 279 8.50 -1.99 -1.77
C ALA A 279 7.91 -1.08 -2.86
N LEU A 280 8.57 0.04 -3.15
CA LEU A 280 8.13 0.98 -4.19
C LEU A 280 8.07 0.31 -5.58
N GLU A 281 9.04 -0.54 -5.91
CA GLU A 281 9.11 -1.26 -7.19
C GLU A 281 7.96 -2.25 -7.34
N MET A 282 7.68 -3.04 -6.30
CA MET A 282 6.58 -4.01 -6.31
C MET A 282 5.20 -3.34 -6.34
N TYR A 283 5.04 -2.22 -5.62
CA TYR A 283 3.80 -1.42 -5.72
C TYR A 283 3.62 -0.79 -7.10
N ARG A 284 4.70 -0.36 -7.76
CA ARG A 284 4.64 0.11 -9.16
C ARG A 284 4.13 -1.00 -10.07
N CYS A 285 4.76 -2.17 -10.02
CA CYS A 285 4.38 -3.31 -10.84
C CYS A 285 2.93 -3.74 -10.59
N SER A 286 2.51 -3.85 -9.32
CA SER A 286 1.13 -4.16 -8.93
C SER A 286 0.14 -3.15 -9.50
N PHE A 287 0.43 -1.85 -9.38
CA PHE A 287 -0.41 -0.79 -9.93
C PHE A 287 -0.52 -0.87 -11.45
N GLU A 288 0.61 -0.99 -12.16
CA GLU A 288 0.63 -1.03 -13.63
C GLU A 288 -0.13 -2.26 -14.17
N MET A 289 0.05 -3.43 -13.56
CA MET A 289 -0.73 -4.63 -13.87
C MET A 289 -2.22 -4.43 -13.61
N ALA A 290 -2.60 -4.00 -12.40
CA ALA A 290 -3.99 -3.81 -12.03
C ALA A 290 -4.70 -2.79 -12.93
N ALA A 291 -4.03 -1.67 -13.24
CA ALA A 291 -4.55 -0.66 -14.16
C ALA A 291 -4.73 -1.21 -15.58
N ALA A 292 -3.77 -1.98 -16.08
CA ALA A 292 -3.83 -2.63 -17.40
C ALA A 292 -4.90 -3.73 -17.50
N LEU A 293 -5.26 -4.34 -16.38
CA LEU A 293 -6.29 -5.39 -16.25
C LEU A 293 -7.68 -4.83 -15.93
N GLY A 294 -7.80 -3.55 -15.59
CA GLY A 294 -9.07 -2.93 -15.18
C GLY A 294 -9.51 -3.33 -13.76
N GLU A 295 -8.57 -3.59 -12.86
CA GLU A 295 -8.80 -4.03 -11.47
C GLU A 295 -8.62 -2.82 -10.50
N PRO A 296 -9.69 -2.05 -10.23
CA PRO A 296 -9.56 -0.79 -9.49
C PRO A 296 -9.13 -0.99 -8.03
N GLU A 297 -9.60 -2.04 -7.34
CA GLU A 297 -9.27 -2.28 -5.92
C GLU A 297 -7.76 -2.46 -5.72
N THR A 298 -7.14 -3.38 -6.47
CA THR A 298 -5.68 -3.61 -6.42
C THR A 298 -4.89 -2.37 -6.84
N ALA A 299 -5.35 -1.64 -7.87
CA ALA A 299 -4.69 -0.40 -8.29
C ALA A 299 -4.74 0.69 -7.18
N ILE A 300 -5.88 0.86 -6.52
CA ILE A 300 -6.02 1.81 -5.41
C ILE A 300 -5.09 1.43 -4.25
N GLU A 301 -5.05 0.15 -3.87
CA GLU A 301 -4.22 -0.31 -2.75
C GLU A 301 -2.72 -0.18 -3.04
N ALA A 302 -2.28 -0.50 -4.25
CA ALA A 302 -0.91 -0.31 -4.69
C ALA A 302 -0.51 1.17 -4.69
N ALA A 303 -1.36 2.05 -5.24
CA ALA A 303 -1.13 3.49 -5.24
C ALA A 303 -1.10 4.07 -3.81
N ARG A 304 -2.03 3.68 -2.94
CA ARG A 304 -2.09 4.11 -1.53
C ARG A 304 -0.86 3.65 -0.75
N SER A 305 -0.40 2.41 -0.98
CA SER A 305 0.78 1.85 -0.31
C SER A 305 2.07 2.50 -0.79
N ARG A 306 2.17 2.78 -2.09
CA ARG A 306 3.25 3.61 -2.65
C ARG A 306 3.27 5.00 -2.03
N GLY A 307 2.12 5.68 -1.96
CA GLY A 307 1.98 6.98 -1.29
C GLY A 307 2.42 6.95 0.18
N ARG A 308 2.09 5.87 0.91
CA ARG A 308 2.51 5.68 2.32
C ARG A 308 4.03 5.59 2.46
N VAL A 309 4.70 4.80 1.61
CA VAL A 309 6.17 4.66 1.66
C VAL A 309 6.84 5.99 1.33
N LEU A 310 6.41 6.68 0.26
CA LEU A 310 6.92 8.00 -0.13
C LEU A 310 6.72 9.04 0.99
N ARG A 311 5.56 9.01 1.66
CA ARG A 311 5.28 9.86 2.82
C ARG A 311 6.29 9.63 3.95
N ARG A 312 6.54 8.37 4.35
CA ARG A 312 7.50 8.06 5.42
C ARG A 312 8.94 8.48 5.06
N ARG A 313 9.26 8.56 3.77
CA ARG A 313 10.53 9.08 3.27
C ARG A 313 10.58 10.60 3.10
N GLY A 314 9.51 11.32 3.45
CA GLY A 314 9.43 12.77 3.29
C GLY A 314 9.26 13.25 1.85
N GLN A 315 8.93 12.36 0.90
CA GLN A 315 8.68 12.70 -0.50
C GLN A 315 7.23 13.16 -0.69
N TRP A 316 6.89 14.30 -0.09
CA TRP A 316 5.51 14.77 0.08
C TRP A 316 4.75 14.95 -1.23
N ALA A 317 5.36 15.58 -2.24
CA ALA A 317 4.70 15.85 -3.52
C ALA A 317 4.34 14.56 -4.27
N GLU A 318 5.21 13.56 -4.21
CA GLU A 318 4.97 12.26 -4.83
C GLU A 318 3.93 11.47 -4.03
N ALA A 319 3.98 11.54 -2.70
CA ALA A 319 2.96 10.95 -1.85
C ALA A 319 1.56 11.54 -2.15
N ASP A 320 1.43 12.87 -2.21
CA ASP A 320 0.19 13.57 -2.58
C ASP A 320 -0.32 13.13 -3.96
N HIS A 321 0.58 12.98 -4.93
CA HIS A 321 0.24 12.47 -6.26
C HIS A 321 -0.38 11.07 -6.20
N TRP A 322 0.27 10.12 -5.53
CA TRP A 322 -0.18 8.72 -5.48
C TRP A 322 -1.47 8.53 -4.68
N TYR A 323 -1.61 9.23 -3.54
CA TYR A 323 -2.88 9.22 -2.81
C TYR A 323 -4.00 9.92 -3.59
N GLY A 324 -3.72 11.03 -4.28
CA GLY A 324 -4.69 11.70 -5.14
C GLY A 324 -5.15 10.83 -6.31
N LEU A 325 -4.24 10.07 -6.92
CA LEU A 325 -4.56 9.09 -7.95
C LEU A 325 -5.44 7.96 -7.39
N ALA A 326 -5.07 7.38 -6.25
CA ALA A 326 -5.86 6.37 -5.56
C ALA A 326 -7.29 6.86 -5.27
N LEU A 327 -7.44 8.09 -4.75
CA LEU A 327 -8.73 8.67 -4.40
C LEU A 327 -9.60 8.83 -5.66
N LYS A 328 -9.02 9.32 -6.75
CA LYS A 328 -9.72 9.50 -8.02
C LYS A 328 -10.24 8.18 -8.60
N ILE A 329 -9.47 7.11 -8.48
CA ILE A 329 -9.90 5.77 -8.92
C ILE A 329 -11.00 5.25 -7.99
N ALA A 330 -10.84 5.39 -6.67
CA ALA A 330 -11.82 4.96 -5.68
C ALA A 330 -13.18 5.68 -5.82
N GLU A 331 -13.17 7.00 -6.00
CA GLU A 331 -14.38 7.80 -6.25
C GLU A 331 -15.04 7.41 -7.57
N ARG A 332 -14.25 7.10 -8.61
CA ARG A 332 -14.78 6.63 -9.89
C ARG A 332 -15.40 5.23 -9.78
N ALA A 333 -14.83 4.36 -8.96
CA ALA A 333 -15.30 3.00 -8.72
C ALA A 333 -16.40 2.92 -7.66
N GLU A 334 -16.72 4.04 -7.00
CA GLU A 334 -17.68 4.13 -5.89
C GLU A 334 -17.34 3.19 -4.72
N LEU A 335 -16.04 2.98 -4.47
CA LEU A 335 -15.52 2.09 -3.43
C LEU A 335 -15.34 2.88 -2.12
N TRP A 336 -16.43 3.03 -1.36
CA TRP A 336 -16.48 3.90 -0.18
C TRP A 336 -15.48 3.59 0.93
N ASP A 337 -15.18 2.31 1.19
CA ASP A 337 -14.12 1.93 2.14
C ASP A 337 -12.76 2.48 1.68
N LEU A 338 -12.41 2.27 0.41
CA LEU A 338 -11.16 2.74 -0.15
C LEU A 338 -11.09 4.28 -0.25
N ILE A 339 -12.22 4.96 -0.47
CA ILE A 339 -12.30 6.43 -0.37
C ILE A 339 -11.93 6.87 1.06
N ALA A 340 -12.52 6.23 2.08
CA ALA A 340 -12.26 6.56 3.48
C ALA A 340 -10.78 6.35 3.85
N ARG A 341 -10.23 5.17 3.53
CA ARG A 341 -8.83 4.81 3.81
C ARG A 341 -7.84 5.70 3.07
N THR A 342 -8.16 6.12 1.85
CA THR A 342 -7.31 7.03 1.06
C THR A 342 -7.35 8.46 1.60
N ARG A 343 -8.54 8.97 1.99
CA ARG A 343 -8.67 10.28 2.63
C ARG A 343 -7.96 10.34 3.97
N ALA A 344 -8.05 9.29 4.78
CA ALA A 344 -7.28 9.17 6.02
C ALA A 344 -5.76 9.23 5.73
N GLY A 345 -5.29 8.53 4.69
CA GLY A 345 -3.89 8.61 4.25
C GLY A 345 -3.42 10.02 3.89
N LEU A 346 -4.23 10.78 3.14
CA LEU A 346 -3.99 12.20 2.83
C LEU A 346 -4.00 13.09 4.09
N ALA A 347 -4.94 12.86 5.00
CA ALA A 347 -5.02 13.60 6.26
C ALA A 347 -3.77 13.38 7.13
N VAL A 348 -3.20 12.18 7.13
CA VAL A 348 -1.92 11.91 7.79
C VAL A 348 -0.78 12.71 7.16
N ILE A 349 -0.75 12.94 5.85
CA ILE A 349 0.26 13.82 5.22
C ILE A 349 0.17 15.24 5.79
N HIS A 350 -1.04 15.78 5.91
CA HIS A 350 -1.24 17.11 6.52
C HIS A 350 -0.78 17.13 7.98
N LYS A 351 -1.09 16.08 8.75
CA LYS A 351 -0.65 15.92 10.15
C LYS A 351 0.88 15.91 10.24
N ASP A 352 1.55 15.10 9.44
CA ASP A 352 3.01 14.95 9.45
C ASP A 352 3.72 16.25 9.02
N ARG A 353 3.04 17.10 8.24
CA ARG A 353 3.49 18.46 7.87
C ARG A 353 3.13 19.54 8.90
N GLY A 354 2.45 19.18 9.99
CA GLY A 354 2.03 20.10 11.05
C GLY A 354 0.77 20.91 10.75
N ASP A 355 0.08 20.67 9.63
CA ASP A 355 -1.21 21.30 9.32
C ASP A 355 -2.35 20.52 9.97
N LEU A 356 -2.48 20.71 11.29
CA LEU A 356 -3.47 20.00 12.11
C LEU A 356 -4.92 20.34 11.71
N THR A 357 -5.16 21.52 11.12
CA THR A 357 -6.50 21.93 10.69
C THR A 357 -6.92 21.18 9.43
N ALA A 358 -6.05 21.12 8.41
CA ALA A 358 -6.31 20.33 7.22
C ALA A 358 -6.39 18.83 7.54
N ALA A 359 -5.54 18.33 8.45
CA ALA A 359 -5.59 16.95 8.91
C ALA A 359 -6.95 16.62 9.56
N ARG A 360 -7.45 17.48 10.46
CA ARG A 360 -8.76 17.28 11.10
C ARG A 360 -9.88 17.20 10.08
N SER A 361 -9.95 18.17 9.17
CA SER A 361 -10.96 18.19 8.10
C SER A 361 -10.86 16.96 7.19
N GLY A 362 -9.64 16.51 6.87
CA GLY A 362 -9.41 15.30 6.08
C GLY A 362 -9.91 14.03 6.78
N PHE A 363 -9.66 13.88 8.08
CA PHE A 363 -10.16 12.74 8.85
C PHE A 363 -11.69 12.77 9.02
N GLU A 364 -12.30 13.95 9.20
CA GLU A 364 -13.76 14.10 9.22
C GLU A 364 -14.38 13.66 7.88
N GLY A 365 -13.81 14.09 6.75
CA GLY A 365 -14.23 13.64 5.44
C GLY A 365 -13.97 12.14 5.15
N ALA A 366 -13.03 11.54 5.88
CA ALA A 366 -12.81 10.09 5.86
C ALA A 366 -13.88 9.34 6.68
N LEU A 367 -14.29 9.87 7.84
CA LEU A 367 -15.40 9.32 8.64
C LEU A 367 -16.72 9.33 7.85
N ASP A 368 -17.01 10.41 7.12
CA ASP A 368 -18.21 10.50 6.28
C ASP A 368 -18.24 9.38 5.20
N ALA A 369 -17.09 9.10 4.59
CA ALA A 369 -16.95 8.02 3.62
C ALA A 369 -17.07 6.63 4.29
N ALA A 370 -16.43 6.43 5.45
CA ALA A 370 -16.50 5.17 6.19
C ALA A 370 -17.93 4.85 6.66
N GLY A 371 -18.67 5.87 7.10
CA GLY A 371 -20.09 5.75 7.44
C GLY A 371 -20.96 5.31 6.25
N SER A 372 -20.61 5.73 5.03
CA SER A 372 -21.29 5.30 3.81
C SER A 372 -20.97 3.85 3.45
N ALA A 373 -19.74 3.38 3.73
CA ALA A 373 -19.33 1.98 3.55
C ALA A 373 -19.89 1.04 4.64
N LYS A 374 -20.29 1.59 5.80
CA LYS A 374 -20.61 0.82 7.03
C LYS A 374 -19.44 -0.06 7.49
N ASP A 375 -18.21 0.38 7.24
CA ASP A 375 -16.99 -0.30 7.68
C ASP A 375 -16.62 0.17 9.09
N ALA A 376 -16.88 -0.70 10.07
CA ALA A 376 -16.63 -0.43 11.47
C ALA A 376 -15.12 -0.36 11.81
N ASP A 377 -14.30 -1.20 11.20
CA ASP A 377 -12.86 -1.27 11.51
C ASP A 377 -12.08 -0.13 10.85
N THR A 378 -12.45 0.26 9.63
CA THR A 378 -11.96 1.49 9.01
C THR A 378 -12.38 2.72 9.83
N THR A 379 -13.62 2.78 10.31
CA THR A 379 -14.09 3.86 11.18
C THR A 379 -13.31 3.93 12.49
N ALA A 380 -13.06 2.77 13.13
CA ALA A 380 -12.26 2.68 14.35
C ALA A 380 -10.82 3.18 14.13
N SER A 381 -10.20 2.81 13.00
CA SER A 381 -8.86 3.25 12.61
C SER A 381 -8.80 4.77 12.41
N ILE A 382 -9.81 5.39 11.77
CA ILE A 382 -9.87 6.84 11.61
C ILE A 382 -10.04 7.55 12.96
N TYR A 383 -10.78 6.96 13.90
CA TYR A 383 -10.83 7.50 15.26
C TYR A 383 -9.50 7.40 16.00
N GLN A 384 -8.70 6.34 15.77
CA GLN A 384 -7.32 6.28 16.29
C GLN A 384 -6.45 7.38 15.70
N ASP A 385 -6.58 7.65 14.40
CA ASP A 385 -5.84 8.74 13.76
C ASP A 385 -6.23 10.11 14.31
N LEU A 386 -7.53 10.35 14.57
CA LEU A 386 -8.01 11.55 15.25
C LEU A 386 -7.52 11.64 16.69
N MET A 387 -7.52 10.53 17.44
CA MET A 387 -6.94 10.48 18.78
C MET A 387 -5.47 10.93 18.76
N ASN A 388 -4.68 10.41 17.83
CA ASN A 388 -3.28 10.78 17.65
C ASN A 388 -3.11 12.23 17.21
N LEU A 389 -3.99 12.74 16.35
CA LEU A 389 -3.99 14.14 15.91
C LEU A 389 -4.20 15.09 17.10
N GLU A 390 -5.22 14.81 17.94
CA GLU A 390 -5.55 15.67 19.08
C GLU A 390 -4.52 15.56 20.20
N HIS A 391 -3.87 14.40 20.34
CA HIS A 391 -2.69 14.24 21.19
C HIS A 391 -1.56 15.19 20.75
N VAL A 392 -1.23 15.23 19.46
CA VAL A 392 -0.23 16.17 18.91
C VAL A 392 -0.68 17.63 19.07
N ALA A 393 -1.97 17.91 18.98
CA ALA A 393 -2.54 19.24 19.24
C ALA A 393 -2.53 19.64 20.74
N GLY A 394 -2.26 18.70 21.64
CA GLY A 394 -2.27 18.91 23.10
C GLY A 394 -3.63 18.82 23.77
N ASP A 395 -4.70 18.43 23.07
CA ASP A 395 -6.04 18.25 23.62
C ASP A 395 -6.28 16.78 24.04
N LEU A 396 -5.65 16.39 25.15
CA LEU A 396 -5.76 15.04 25.69
C LEU A 396 -7.21 14.60 26.02
N PRO A 397 -8.11 15.46 26.53
CA PRO A 397 -9.51 15.10 26.72
C PRO A 397 -10.27 14.81 25.41
N VAL A 398 -10.04 15.57 24.34
CA VAL A 398 -10.63 15.26 23.02
C VAL A 398 -10.00 13.98 22.46
N ALA A 399 -8.68 13.82 22.57
CA ALA A 399 -7.98 12.60 22.16
C ALA A 399 -8.61 11.38 22.84
N ALA A 400 -8.85 11.44 24.16
CA ALA A 400 -9.44 10.34 24.89
C ALA A 400 -10.87 10.00 24.45
N ARG A 401 -11.67 10.99 24.04
CA ARG A 401 -12.99 10.74 23.44
C ARG A 401 -12.89 10.00 22.11
N HIS A 402 -11.92 10.35 21.26
CA HIS A 402 -11.70 9.64 20.00
C HIS A 402 -11.16 8.22 20.24
N GLY A 403 -10.23 8.03 21.17
CA GLY A 403 -9.74 6.71 21.57
C GLY A 403 -10.87 5.80 22.05
N TRP A 404 -11.79 6.33 22.87
CA TRP A 404 -12.97 5.58 23.31
C TRP A 404 -13.96 5.26 22.20
N ARG A 405 -14.16 6.18 21.24
CA ARG A 405 -14.96 5.89 20.04
C ARG A 405 -14.32 4.79 19.19
N ALA A 406 -13.00 4.80 19.04
CA ALA A 406 -12.30 3.75 18.31
C ALA A 406 -12.53 2.37 18.92
N VAL A 407 -12.33 2.23 20.24
CA VAL A 407 -12.55 0.97 20.97
C VAL A 407 -13.99 0.46 20.83
N ASN A 408 -14.99 1.34 20.94
CA ASN A 408 -16.39 0.96 20.82
C ASN A 408 -16.85 0.67 19.39
N THR A 409 -16.16 1.22 18.39
CA THR A 409 -16.53 0.99 16.99
C THR A 409 -15.89 -0.28 16.44
N ALA A 410 -14.72 -0.67 16.97
CA ALA A 410 -14.01 -1.86 16.53
C ALA A 410 -14.91 -3.11 16.56
N SER A 411 -15.05 -3.77 15.41
CA SER A 411 -15.91 -4.93 15.21
C SER A 411 -15.25 -6.24 15.63
N THR A 412 -13.92 -6.32 15.55
CA THR A 412 -13.14 -7.50 15.93
C THR A 412 -12.32 -7.26 17.20
N ASP A 413 -12.01 -8.34 17.93
CA ASP A 413 -11.17 -8.28 19.13
C ASP A 413 -9.74 -7.86 18.80
N ALA A 414 -9.23 -8.24 17.63
CA ALA A 414 -7.94 -7.80 17.12
C ALA A 414 -7.90 -6.27 16.94
N THR A 415 -8.82 -5.68 16.17
CA THR A 415 -8.91 -4.23 15.96
C THR A 415 -9.12 -3.49 17.28
N ARG A 416 -9.96 -4.04 18.17
CA ARG A 416 -10.21 -3.46 19.48
C ARG A 416 -8.98 -3.46 20.38
N THR A 417 -8.22 -4.55 20.39
CA THR A 417 -6.96 -4.67 21.14
C THR A 417 -5.96 -3.61 20.68
N GLN A 418 -5.80 -3.45 19.36
CA GLN A 418 -4.92 -2.43 18.79
C GLN A 418 -5.34 -1.02 19.26
N CYS A 419 -6.66 -0.76 19.23
CA CYS A 419 -7.21 0.49 19.72
C CYS A 419 -6.93 0.71 21.22
N LEU A 420 -7.08 -0.33 22.04
CA LEU A 420 -6.88 -0.28 23.49
C LEU A 420 -5.42 0.01 23.85
N VAL A 421 -4.46 -0.64 23.19
CA VAL A 421 -3.01 -0.45 23.47
C VAL A 421 -2.61 1.01 23.20
N GLY A 422 -3.00 1.57 22.05
CA GLY A 422 -2.73 2.98 21.74
C GLY A 422 -3.49 3.95 22.66
N PHE A 423 -4.74 3.63 22.98
CA PHE A 423 -5.56 4.47 23.85
C PHE A 423 -5.08 4.48 25.32
N ALA A 424 -4.57 3.36 25.83
CA ALA A 424 -4.03 3.27 27.18
C ALA A 424 -2.87 4.25 27.41
N TRP A 425 -2.03 4.47 26.39
CA TRP A 425 -0.98 5.48 26.45
C TRP A 425 -1.54 6.90 26.61
N ILE A 426 -2.59 7.25 25.84
CA ILE A 426 -3.26 8.54 25.95
C ILE A 426 -3.89 8.74 27.33
N LEU A 427 -4.49 7.69 27.90
CA LEU A 427 -5.05 7.74 29.26
C LEU A 427 -3.97 7.98 30.32
N LYS A 428 -2.80 7.37 30.15
CA LYS A 428 -1.63 7.61 31.01
C LYS A 428 -1.11 9.04 30.89
N GLU A 429 -0.99 9.59 29.69
CA GLU A 429 -0.61 11.00 29.46
C GLU A 429 -1.69 11.99 29.95
N LEU A 430 -2.96 11.57 29.98
CA LEU A 430 -4.04 12.33 30.62
C LEU A 430 -4.01 12.23 32.16
N GLY A 431 -3.28 11.27 32.71
CA GLY A 431 -3.08 11.05 34.15
C GLY A 431 -4.07 10.08 34.79
N ASP A 432 -4.91 9.45 33.98
CA ASP A 432 -5.89 8.46 34.43
C ASP A 432 -5.30 7.06 34.39
N ILE A 433 -4.36 6.81 35.32
CA ILE A 433 -3.59 5.57 35.39
C ILE A 433 -4.49 4.35 35.61
N HIS A 434 -5.62 4.50 36.31
CA HIS A 434 -6.57 3.41 36.51
C HIS A 434 -7.29 3.05 35.20
N ALA A 435 -7.72 4.04 34.41
CA ALA A 435 -8.31 3.77 33.11
C ALA A 435 -7.29 3.14 32.14
N ALA A 436 -6.04 3.61 32.14
CA ALA A 436 -4.97 3.02 31.35
C ALA A 436 -4.70 1.57 31.75
N GLU A 437 -4.69 1.28 33.06
CA GLU A 437 -4.54 -0.05 33.62
C GLU A 437 -5.69 -0.98 33.20
N ASP A 438 -6.94 -0.50 33.21
CA ASP A 438 -8.11 -1.26 32.75
C ASP A 438 -8.01 -1.57 31.25
N ALA A 439 -7.58 -0.61 30.43
CA ALA A 439 -7.39 -0.80 28.99
C ALA A 439 -6.31 -1.86 28.69
N TYR A 440 -5.15 -1.80 29.35
CA TYR A 440 -4.10 -2.82 29.20
C TYR A 440 -4.53 -4.19 29.75
N ALA A 441 -5.34 -4.22 30.83
CA ALA A 441 -5.87 -5.45 31.38
C ALA A 441 -6.84 -6.17 30.42
N VAL A 442 -7.64 -5.43 29.65
CA VAL A 442 -8.44 -6.00 28.56
C VAL A 442 -7.53 -6.46 27.42
N ALA A 443 -6.66 -5.56 26.93
CA ALA A 443 -5.82 -5.84 25.77
C ALA A 443 -4.92 -7.07 25.94
N ARG A 444 -4.37 -7.31 27.15
CA ARG A 444 -3.49 -8.46 27.39
C ARG A 444 -4.22 -9.81 27.27
N GLU A 445 -5.53 -9.84 27.55
CA GLU A 445 -6.35 -11.05 27.50
C GLU A 445 -6.96 -11.26 26.10
N THR A 446 -7.18 -10.19 25.34
CA THR A 446 -7.81 -10.25 24.01
C THR A 446 -6.80 -10.20 22.85
N ALA A 447 -5.52 -9.89 23.11
CA ALA A 447 -4.50 -9.80 22.08
C ALA A 447 -4.15 -11.18 21.52
N ASP A 448 -4.47 -11.43 20.25
CA ASP A 448 -3.99 -12.61 19.51
C ASP A 448 -2.57 -12.41 18.97
N ASP A 449 -2.27 -11.20 18.50
CA ASP A 449 -0.99 -10.84 17.90
C ASP A 449 0.11 -10.71 18.97
N TYR A 450 1.24 -11.39 18.74
CA TYR A 450 2.35 -11.44 19.69
C TYR A 450 2.92 -10.06 20.01
N TYR A 451 3.01 -9.16 19.02
CA TYR A 451 3.52 -7.81 19.21
C TYR A 451 2.60 -7.02 20.15
N TYR A 452 1.30 -6.95 19.85
CA TYR A 452 0.36 -6.21 20.72
C TYR A 452 0.22 -6.83 22.11
N ARG A 453 0.36 -8.16 22.22
CA ARG A 453 0.38 -8.85 23.50
C ARG A 453 1.57 -8.40 24.34
N LEU A 454 2.78 -8.35 23.78
CA LEU A 454 3.97 -7.86 24.51
C LEU A 454 3.76 -6.44 25.05
N TYR A 455 3.27 -5.52 24.22
CA TYR A 455 2.98 -4.14 24.62
C TYR A 455 1.93 -4.05 25.72
N ALA A 456 0.87 -4.87 25.64
CA ALA A 456 -0.17 -4.87 26.65
C ALA A 456 0.35 -5.33 28.02
N TYR A 457 1.16 -6.38 28.06
CA TYR A 457 1.77 -6.88 29.31
C TYR A 457 2.79 -5.90 29.90
N ASP A 458 3.66 -5.31 29.07
CA ASP A 458 4.65 -4.35 29.56
C ASP A 458 3.99 -3.06 30.06
N GLY A 459 3.04 -2.51 29.30
CA GLY A 459 2.24 -1.36 29.71
C GLY A 459 1.49 -1.61 31.01
N TYR A 460 0.90 -2.80 31.17
CA TYR A 460 0.20 -3.20 32.40
C TYR A 460 1.13 -3.27 33.62
N ALA A 461 2.37 -3.78 33.45
CA ALA A 461 3.39 -3.74 34.49
C ALA A 461 3.79 -2.29 34.81
N HIS A 462 4.02 -1.46 33.79
CA HIS A 462 4.39 -0.06 33.97
C HIS A 462 3.33 0.74 34.75
N MET A 463 2.03 0.47 34.55
CA MET A 463 0.96 1.11 35.33
C MET A 463 1.08 0.80 36.84
N ALA A 464 1.48 -0.42 37.21
CA ALA A 464 1.72 -0.77 38.62
C ALA A 464 2.89 0.02 39.23
N ALA A 465 3.97 0.23 38.47
CA ALA A 465 5.10 1.05 38.91
C ALA A 465 4.69 2.52 39.12
N LEU A 466 3.89 3.09 38.21
CA LEU A 466 3.35 4.45 38.35
C LEU A 466 2.49 4.59 39.62
N ARG A 467 1.75 3.55 39.97
CA ARG A 467 0.95 3.45 41.20
C ARG A 467 1.75 3.17 42.47
N ARG A 468 3.07 2.96 42.38
CA ARG A 468 3.94 2.57 43.50
C ARG A 468 3.55 1.24 44.14
N ASP A 469 3.12 0.28 43.33
CA ASP A 469 2.85 -1.09 43.76
C ASP A 469 4.01 -2.01 43.32
N PRO A 470 5.03 -2.21 44.17
CA PRO A 470 6.18 -3.04 43.81
C PRO A 470 5.80 -4.50 43.58
N ALA A 471 4.84 -5.04 44.33
CA ALA A 471 4.44 -6.43 44.23
C ALA A 471 3.71 -6.70 42.92
N ALA A 472 2.78 -5.82 42.53
CA ALA A 472 2.09 -5.93 41.25
C ALA A 472 3.04 -5.70 40.06
N PHE A 473 3.99 -4.76 40.17
CA PHE A 473 5.01 -4.56 39.14
C PHE A 473 5.84 -5.83 38.92
N ASP A 474 6.36 -6.44 39.99
CA ASP A 474 7.22 -7.64 39.88
C ASP A 474 6.45 -8.83 39.31
N ALA A 475 5.22 -9.05 39.74
CA ALA A 475 4.38 -10.14 39.23
C ALA A 475 4.08 -9.98 37.73
N ARG A 476 3.62 -8.80 37.31
CA ARG A 476 3.30 -8.52 35.90
C ARG A 476 4.55 -8.48 35.02
N ALA A 477 5.67 -8.06 35.59
CA ALA A 477 6.96 -8.13 34.94
C ALA A 477 7.35 -9.58 34.62
N ALA A 478 7.20 -10.47 35.60
CA ALA A 478 7.47 -11.89 35.42
C ALA A 478 6.54 -12.52 34.37
N GLU A 479 5.26 -12.14 34.34
CA GLU A 479 4.32 -12.58 33.29
C GLU A 479 4.76 -12.16 31.89
N CYS A 480 5.17 -10.90 31.72
CA CYS A 480 5.72 -10.42 30.45
C CYS A 480 6.99 -11.19 30.06
N ASP A 481 7.90 -11.43 31.01
CA ASP A 481 9.13 -12.22 30.79
C ASP A 481 8.84 -13.65 30.33
N ALA A 482 7.74 -14.26 30.79
CA ALA A 482 7.30 -15.59 30.38
C ALA A 482 6.82 -15.64 28.90
N LEU A 483 6.55 -14.50 28.27
CA LEU A 483 6.21 -14.41 26.84
C LEU A 483 7.45 -14.50 25.94
N GLY A 484 8.67 -14.53 26.49
CA GLY A 484 9.89 -14.67 25.68
C GLY A 484 10.28 -13.42 24.89
N TRP A 485 9.90 -12.23 25.34
CA TRP A 485 10.12 -10.95 24.63
C TRP A 485 11.59 -10.66 24.23
N ARG A 486 12.56 -11.33 24.87
CA ARG A 486 13.99 -11.17 24.56
C ARG A 486 14.34 -11.60 23.13
N ASP A 487 13.57 -12.53 22.59
CA ASP A 487 13.67 -13.04 21.21
C ASP A 487 12.59 -12.43 20.30
N GLY A 488 11.79 -11.50 20.84
CA GLY A 488 10.74 -10.81 20.11
C GLY A 488 11.23 -9.63 19.27
N PRO A 489 10.30 -8.83 18.72
CA PRO A 489 10.60 -7.67 17.90
C PRO A 489 11.54 -6.69 18.59
N ALA A 490 12.56 -6.21 17.88
CA ALA A 490 13.58 -5.31 18.43
C ALA A 490 12.98 -4.01 19.02
N THR A 491 11.92 -3.48 18.41
CA THR A 491 11.19 -2.31 18.91
C THR A 491 10.57 -2.56 20.28
N ALA A 492 9.81 -3.65 20.44
CA ALA A 492 9.22 -4.05 21.71
C ALA A 492 10.31 -4.29 22.78
N LYS A 493 11.42 -4.93 22.40
CA LYS A 493 12.57 -5.18 23.27
C LYS A 493 13.20 -3.90 23.81
N ALA A 494 13.43 -2.90 22.95
CA ALA A 494 13.98 -1.61 23.33
C ALA A 494 13.08 -0.89 24.36
N GLU A 495 11.77 -0.88 24.11
CA GLU A 495 10.81 -0.25 25.00
C GLU A 495 10.68 -0.96 26.35
N ILE A 496 10.59 -2.30 26.36
CA ILE A 496 10.54 -3.08 27.61
C ILE A 496 11.78 -2.80 28.47
N LEU A 497 12.98 -2.78 27.87
CA LEU A 497 14.21 -2.45 28.61
C LEU A 497 14.11 -1.07 29.27
N TYR A 498 13.63 -0.08 28.54
CA TYR A 498 13.44 1.27 29.04
C TYR A 498 12.38 1.33 30.15
N PHE A 499 11.18 0.78 29.93
CA PHE A 499 10.08 0.83 30.90
C PHE A 499 10.36 0.01 32.16
N ARG A 500 11.15 -1.07 32.07
CA ARG A 500 11.72 -1.77 33.24
C ARG A 500 12.59 -0.84 34.06
N GLY A 501 13.53 -0.16 33.41
CA GLY A 501 14.42 0.80 34.06
C GLY A 501 13.68 1.92 34.77
N VAL A 502 12.73 2.55 34.08
CA VAL A 502 11.85 3.58 34.64
C VAL A 502 11.00 3.01 35.77
N GLY A 503 10.44 1.80 35.61
CA GLY A 503 9.62 1.13 36.62
C GLY A 503 10.37 0.89 37.94
N HIS A 504 11.56 0.33 37.89
CA HIS A 504 12.41 0.17 39.08
C HIS A 504 12.76 1.51 39.72
N ALA A 505 13.00 2.54 38.91
CA ALA A 505 13.30 3.87 39.43
C ALA A 505 12.11 4.52 40.15
N LEU A 506 10.90 4.36 39.60
CA LEU A 506 9.64 4.72 40.25
C LEU A 506 9.41 3.90 41.53
N LEU A 507 10.00 2.73 41.69
CA LEU A 507 9.89 1.97 42.94
C LEU A 507 11.02 2.28 43.93
N GLY A 508 11.89 3.25 43.60
CA GLY A 508 13.04 3.64 44.43
C GLY A 508 14.21 2.66 44.38
N ARG A 509 14.17 1.69 43.46
CA ARG A 509 15.16 0.62 43.33
C ARG A 509 16.29 1.05 42.39
N ARG A 510 17.14 1.95 42.87
CA ARG A 510 18.11 2.69 42.04
C ARG A 510 19.10 1.80 41.28
N ASP A 511 19.62 0.75 41.89
CA ASP A 511 20.67 -0.07 41.25
C ASP A 511 20.12 -0.92 40.11
N GLU A 512 18.92 -1.48 40.30
CA GLU A 512 18.21 -2.21 39.27
C GLU A 512 17.76 -1.30 38.14
N ALA A 513 17.25 -0.11 38.48
CA ALA A 513 16.90 0.92 37.51
C ALA A 513 18.09 1.28 36.62
N ARG A 514 19.25 1.56 37.23
CA ARG A 514 20.49 1.85 36.48
C ARG A 514 20.85 0.70 35.55
N SER A 515 20.85 -0.53 36.05
CA SER A 515 21.21 -1.71 35.25
C SER A 515 20.29 -1.90 34.04
N TRP A 516 18.97 -1.72 34.19
CA TRP A 516 18.03 -1.83 33.08
C TRP A 516 18.16 -0.69 32.07
N LEU A 517 18.33 0.56 32.55
CA LEU A 517 18.50 1.70 31.66
C LEU A 517 19.82 1.64 30.88
N GLU A 518 20.91 1.16 31.48
CA GLU A 518 22.19 0.92 30.77
C GLU A 518 22.01 -0.12 29.66
N LYS A 519 21.25 -1.19 29.90
CA LYS A 519 20.88 -2.16 28.85
C LYS A 519 20.03 -1.53 27.76
N ALA A 520 19.08 -0.66 28.11
CA ALA A 520 18.26 0.06 27.15
C ALA A 520 19.10 0.98 26.25
N VAL A 521 20.05 1.73 26.83
CA VAL A 521 20.99 2.57 26.08
C VAL A 521 21.83 1.74 25.13
N ALA A 522 22.50 0.69 25.63
CA ALA A 522 23.35 -0.16 24.79
C ALA A 522 22.57 -0.79 23.63
N PHE A 523 21.38 -1.32 23.92
CA PHE A 523 20.53 -1.92 22.89
C PHE A 523 20.03 -0.89 21.87
N ALA A 524 19.62 0.30 22.31
CA ALA A 524 19.14 1.36 21.44
C ALA A 524 20.25 1.98 20.58
N GLU A 525 21.49 2.06 21.08
CA GLU A 525 22.67 2.46 20.29
C GLU A 525 22.96 1.44 19.19
N ASP A 526 22.99 0.16 19.52
CA ASP A 526 23.29 -0.92 18.56
C ASP A 526 22.25 -1.04 17.44
N HIS A 527 20.99 -0.64 17.69
CA HIS A 527 19.86 -0.78 16.76
C HIS A 527 19.33 0.56 16.23
N ALA A 528 20.01 1.68 16.52
CA ALA A 528 19.64 3.04 16.10
C ALA A 528 18.21 3.49 16.53
N PHE A 529 17.78 3.11 17.74
CA PHE A 529 16.51 3.59 18.32
C PHE A 529 16.69 4.92 19.06
N GLU A 530 16.83 6.02 18.32
CA GLU A 530 17.18 7.35 18.86
C GLU A 530 16.25 7.85 19.97
N VAL A 531 14.92 7.66 19.82
CA VAL A 531 13.95 8.11 20.84
C VAL A 531 14.13 7.36 22.16
N VAL A 532 14.28 6.03 22.11
CA VAL A 532 14.51 5.22 23.31
C VAL A 532 15.86 5.55 23.93
N LEU A 533 16.88 5.76 23.09
CA LEU A 533 18.22 6.13 23.50
C LEU A 533 18.23 7.45 24.28
N ASP A 534 17.61 8.50 23.75
CA ASP A 534 17.54 9.81 24.38
C ASP A 534 16.75 9.74 25.70
N ASN A 535 15.61 9.05 25.69
CA ASN A 535 14.80 8.84 26.89
C ASN A 535 15.56 8.08 27.99
N ALA A 536 16.29 7.01 27.62
CA ALA A 536 17.04 6.18 28.56
C ALA A 536 18.26 6.92 29.12
N ARG A 537 19.01 7.66 28.29
CA ARG A 537 20.13 8.51 28.72
C ARG A 537 19.65 9.60 29.67
N GLN A 538 18.54 10.25 29.33
CA GLN A 538 17.95 11.26 30.20
C GLN A 538 17.52 10.67 31.54
N ALA A 539 16.91 9.48 31.54
CA ALA A 539 16.54 8.80 32.77
C ALA A 539 17.75 8.43 33.64
N LEU A 540 18.88 8.01 33.05
CA LEU A 540 20.13 7.76 33.77
C LEU A 540 20.72 9.03 34.37
N ALA A 541 20.66 10.15 33.65
CA ALA A 541 21.11 11.44 34.15
C ALA A 541 20.28 11.87 35.36
N ASP A 542 18.96 11.73 35.27
CA ASP A 542 18.02 12.08 36.35
C ASP A 542 18.27 11.18 37.58
N LEU A 543 18.52 9.88 37.38
CA LEU A 543 18.85 8.91 38.45
C LEU A 543 20.16 9.22 39.19
N SER A 544 21.09 9.90 38.53
CA SER A 544 22.42 10.24 39.05
C SER A 544 22.47 11.57 39.81
N GLY A 545 21.39 12.36 39.75
CA GLY A 545 21.27 13.63 40.48
C GLY A 545 21.30 13.44 42.01
N ARG A 546 22.01 14.33 42.72
CA ARG A 546 22.10 14.31 44.20
C ARG A 546 20.74 14.48 44.89
N ASP A 547 19.82 15.19 44.23
CA ASP A 547 18.42 15.38 44.62
C ASP A 547 17.50 14.55 43.72
N PHE A 548 17.75 13.24 43.58
CA PHE A 548 16.79 12.34 42.94
C PHE A 548 15.51 12.30 43.79
N GLU A 549 14.64 13.27 43.56
CA GLU A 549 13.23 13.11 43.74
C GLU A 549 12.76 12.20 42.63
N VAL A 550 12.00 11.20 43.01
CA VAL A 550 11.12 10.42 42.15
C VAL A 550 10.44 11.28 41.04
N GLY A 551 10.20 12.57 41.32
CA GLY A 551 9.70 13.63 40.42
C GLY A 551 10.55 13.98 39.20
N ALA A 552 11.86 13.71 39.19
CA ALA A 552 12.76 14.10 38.10
C ALA A 552 12.66 13.19 36.87
N LEU A 553 12.49 11.88 37.09
CA LEU A 553 12.08 10.89 36.05
C LEU A 553 10.63 11.09 35.59
N GLN A 554 9.98 12.07 36.19
CA GLN A 554 8.58 12.41 36.15
C GLN A 554 8.42 13.79 35.49
N ARG A 555 9.21 14.11 34.45
CA ARG A 555 8.87 15.24 33.55
C ARG A 555 7.44 15.10 32.98
N ASN A 556 6.91 13.87 32.96
CA ASN A 556 5.51 13.53 32.70
C ASN A 556 4.74 13.13 33.97
N ALA A 557 4.97 13.75 35.14
CA ALA A 557 4.10 13.59 36.30
C ALA A 557 2.75 14.24 36.01
N VAL A 558 1.95 13.59 35.17
CA VAL A 558 0.53 13.80 35.18
C VAL A 558 0.08 13.34 36.56
N PRO A 559 -0.45 14.23 37.42
CA PRO A 559 -0.89 13.81 38.74
C PRO A 559 -1.91 12.70 38.54
N ILE A 560 -1.79 11.60 39.29
CA ILE A 560 -2.78 10.52 39.24
C ILE A 560 -4.13 11.16 39.57
N ARG A 561 -4.98 11.25 38.54
CA ARG A 561 -6.25 11.93 38.57
C ARG A 561 -7.25 11.10 37.78
N SER A 562 -8.48 11.12 38.23
CA SER A 562 -9.62 10.62 37.48
C SER A 562 -9.99 11.62 36.37
N ALA A 563 -9.08 11.82 35.42
CA ALA A 563 -9.14 12.88 34.41
C ALA A 563 -9.84 12.44 33.12
N ALA A 564 -9.94 11.13 32.85
CA ALA A 564 -10.69 10.63 31.72
C ALA A 564 -12.21 10.86 31.93
N PRO A 565 -12.96 11.10 30.84
CA PRO A 565 -14.42 11.20 30.89
C PRO A 565 -15.05 10.00 31.61
N HIS A 566 -16.18 10.23 32.30
CA HIS A 566 -16.81 9.19 33.13
C HIS A 566 -17.24 7.96 32.31
N ASP A 567 -17.80 8.18 31.11
CA ASP A 567 -18.19 7.14 30.18
C ASP A 567 -17.02 6.25 29.74
N VAL A 568 -15.83 6.85 29.57
CA VAL A 568 -14.59 6.11 29.27
C VAL A 568 -14.20 5.21 30.44
N ARG A 569 -14.14 5.76 31.65
CA ARG A 569 -13.72 5.01 32.84
C ARG A 569 -14.68 3.87 33.18
N ASP A 570 -15.98 4.16 33.18
CA ASP A 570 -17.00 3.18 33.53
C ASP A 570 -17.08 2.08 32.45
N GLY A 571 -16.93 2.47 31.18
CA GLY A 571 -16.90 1.54 30.06
C GLY A 571 -15.69 0.60 30.08
N LEU A 572 -14.46 1.13 30.25
CA LEU A 572 -13.25 0.30 30.35
C LEU A 572 -13.31 -0.66 31.54
N ARG A 573 -13.81 -0.20 32.69
CA ARG A 573 -14.00 -1.05 33.87
C ARG A 573 -14.98 -2.18 33.58
N ALA A 574 -16.12 -1.87 32.96
CA ALA A 574 -17.12 -2.87 32.59
C ALA A 574 -16.55 -3.92 31.62
N MET A 575 -15.81 -3.48 30.59
CA MET A 575 -15.16 -4.39 29.63
C MET A 575 -14.14 -5.30 30.31
N ARG A 576 -13.32 -4.74 31.21
CA ARG A 576 -12.36 -5.52 32.00
C ARG A 576 -13.06 -6.57 32.85
N ASP A 577 -14.12 -6.18 33.57
CA ASP A 577 -14.85 -7.08 34.45
C ASP A 577 -15.56 -8.20 33.65
N GLU A 578 -16.05 -7.90 32.45
CA GLU A 578 -16.62 -8.89 31.52
C GLU A 578 -15.57 -9.89 31.05
N VAL A 579 -14.42 -9.42 30.55
CA VAL A 579 -13.34 -10.28 30.03
C VAL A 579 -12.74 -11.15 31.14
N LEU A 580 -12.43 -10.58 32.30
CA LEU A 580 -11.88 -11.33 33.42
C LEU A 580 -12.91 -12.28 34.05
N GLY A 581 -14.18 -11.87 34.07
CA GLY A 581 -15.29 -12.71 34.52
C GLY A 581 -15.44 -13.96 33.64
N ALA A 582 -15.38 -13.80 32.32
CA ALA A 582 -15.46 -14.90 31.36
C ALA A 582 -14.32 -15.92 31.49
N LEU A 583 -13.12 -15.49 31.90
CA LEU A 583 -11.97 -16.38 32.12
C LEU A 583 -12.06 -17.17 33.44
N SER A 584 -12.89 -16.71 34.39
CA SER A 584 -13.08 -17.32 35.70
C SER A 584 -14.26 -18.31 35.77
N ALA A 585 -15.08 -18.37 34.71
CA ALA A 585 -16.24 -19.24 34.55
C ALA A 585 -15.88 -20.46 33.70
#